data_AF-A0A485K9L9-F1
#
_entry.id   AF-A0A485K9L9-F1
#
_cell.length_a   1.000
_cell.length_b   1.000
_cell.length_c   1.000
_cell.angle_alpha   90.00
_cell.angle_beta   90.00
_cell.angle_gamma   90.00
#
_symmetry.space_group_name_H-M   'P 1'
#
loop_
_entity.id
_entity.type
_entity.pdbx_description
1 polymer ?
#
loop_
_entity_poly.entity_id
_entity_poly.type
_entity_poly.pdbx_seq_one_letter_code
_entity_poly.pdbx_strand_id
1 'polypeptide(L)'
;MPKVHVHRVSSPPRRQHAVRFCAHSLFCTVGYVLNLSLIPFKAYMSEPFPWQVQPLSSFTLDLDATFDVFANTTIINLTSKYNQESVPPGIVFTKDTGANSYLLRFAIELPRDGDPRCVDYMHHFPGTIASVSVSVEPMQGAIFYSQGMVAFVCDYVGRNSSSRLTYPSYACQQDTFAGFRVAASCTWVVASTANNTYDIYHAAQLLVAPWVSWVNFGLRCGLFGYIARSMWYLYYRHYGPLLLNLRTLGLPNSHGSHSYIVQLGDPTWLILSHPFVSLFMLLDCFVNAMHGGAANSRTSQISDMGAFCLGCLYGSRTVWAAYMQMRHVSSWINHRQWEEYFEPLDPGLLALTASFYAGPLMYFFSRTPVVWVYQWLQASLIPETKRQYGVEGCPLILSFFMMMATVPMVHSYVNQAIHRKTHARSTFSMRNTPDKFASRHFSDWKHWLLFRWRRHGATKEGGTLYHLFDSNPRYRKFPLFSTRGSDCFVSCIDDDTGSIVLQVRLSLIYALNRQTTCPSLAIPTCPIDHPTFAVGKLGHSECDISKEAPPSAKCLHLGANHCQWMK
;
A
#
# COMPACT_ATOMS: atom_id res chain seq x y z
N MET A 1 -53.57 -37.53 -50.71
CA MET A 1 -52.59 -36.58 -50.11
C MET A 1 -51.52 -37.39 -49.40
N PRO A 2 -50.26 -37.38 -49.88
CA PRO A 2 -49.17 -38.11 -49.24
C PRO A 2 -48.64 -37.33 -48.03
N LYS A 3 -48.37 -38.05 -46.92
CA LYS A 3 -47.75 -37.49 -45.72
C LYS A 3 -46.30 -37.12 -46.01
N VAL A 4 -46.00 -35.83 -45.98
CA VAL A 4 -44.64 -35.29 -46.05
C VAL A 4 -43.94 -35.56 -44.72
N HIS A 5 -42.98 -36.47 -44.70
CA HIS A 5 -42.06 -36.64 -43.58
C HIS A 5 -41.04 -35.50 -43.58
N VAL A 6 -41.15 -34.60 -42.60
CA VAL A 6 -40.12 -33.61 -42.32
C VAL A 6 -38.89 -34.34 -41.80
N HIS A 7 -37.85 -34.45 -42.62
CA HIS A 7 -36.52 -34.85 -42.18
C HIS A 7 -36.05 -33.85 -41.11
N ARG A 8 -36.03 -34.28 -39.84
CA ARG A 8 -35.26 -33.59 -38.80
C ARG A 8 -33.78 -33.70 -39.20
N VAL A 9 -33.24 -32.62 -39.72
CA VAL A 9 -31.78 -32.44 -39.83
C VAL A 9 -31.25 -32.51 -38.40
N SER A 10 -30.55 -33.58 -38.08
CA SER A 10 -29.76 -33.68 -36.85
C SER A 10 -28.69 -32.59 -36.90
N SER A 11 -28.91 -31.51 -36.15
CA SER A 11 -27.86 -30.53 -35.88
C SER A 11 -26.62 -31.26 -35.36
N PRO A 12 -25.42 -31.03 -35.92
CA PRO A 12 -24.20 -31.69 -35.47
C PRO A 12 -24.02 -31.44 -33.96
N PRO A 13 -23.50 -32.42 -33.20
CA PRO A 13 -23.27 -32.24 -31.78
C PRO A 13 -22.37 -31.01 -31.59
N ARG A 14 -22.82 -30.02 -30.81
CA ARG A 14 -22.00 -28.88 -30.41
C ARG A 14 -20.74 -29.43 -29.75
N ARG A 15 -19.60 -29.38 -30.45
CA ARG A 15 -18.30 -29.76 -29.88
C ARG A 15 -18.06 -28.86 -28.66
N GLN A 16 -18.00 -29.46 -27.48
CA GLN A 16 -17.63 -28.74 -26.28
C GLN A 16 -16.12 -28.54 -26.27
N HIS A 17 -15.67 -27.29 -26.17
CA HIS A 17 -14.25 -27.01 -26.05
C HIS A 17 -13.76 -27.33 -24.64
N ALA A 18 -12.60 -27.97 -24.53
CA ALA A 18 -11.97 -28.17 -23.22
C ALA A 18 -11.44 -26.83 -22.69
N VAL A 19 -11.85 -26.43 -21.49
CA VAL A 19 -11.40 -25.17 -20.86
C VAL A 19 -10.81 -25.46 -19.48
N ARG A 20 -9.56 -25.05 -19.27
CA ARG A 20 -8.80 -25.26 -18.03
C ARG A 20 -8.17 -23.96 -17.55
N PHE A 21 -7.96 -23.86 -16.23
CA PHE A 21 -7.15 -22.78 -15.67
C PHE A 21 -5.66 -23.11 -15.75
N CYS A 22 -4.85 -22.08 -15.95
CA CYS A 22 -3.39 -22.21 -15.84
C CYS A 22 -2.99 -22.40 -14.37
N ALA A 23 -2.39 -23.55 -14.04
CA ALA A 23 -1.99 -23.89 -12.67
C ALA A 23 -1.15 -22.81 -11.96
N HIS A 24 -0.14 -22.26 -12.64
CA HIS A 24 0.70 -21.19 -12.10
C HIS A 24 -0.09 -19.91 -11.78
N SER A 25 -1.00 -19.51 -12.68
CA SER A 25 -1.85 -18.34 -12.44
C SER A 25 -2.82 -18.58 -11.29
N LEU A 26 -3.33 -19.81 -11.13
CA LEU A 26 -4.17 -20.20 -10.00
C LEU A 26 -3.39 -20.11 -8.68
N PHE A 27 -2.14 -20.59 -8.64
CA PHE A 27 -1.27 -20.46 -7.47
C PHE A 27 -1.02 -18.98 -7.10
N CYS A 28 -0.66 -18.13 -8.08
CA CYS A 28 -0.49 -16.69 -7.84
C CYS A 28 -1.79 -16.03 -7.36
N THR A 29 -2.92 -16.45 -7.93
CA THR A 29 -4.24 -15.94 -7.54
C THR A 29 -4.56 -16.25 -6.08
N VAL A 30 -4.27 -17.47 -5.61
CA VAL A 30 -4.41 -17.83 -4.19
C VAL A 30 -3.55 -16.91 -3.33
N GLY A 31 -2.31 -16.65 -3.74
CA GLY A 31 -1.44 -15.68 -3.07
C GLY A 31 -2.03 -14.26 -3.01
N TYR A 32 -2.60 -13.76 -4.12
CA TYR A 32 -3.25 -12.44 -4.16
C TYR A 32 -4.49 -12.38 -3.27
N VAL A 33 -5.35 -13.41 -3.29
CA VAL A 33 -6.54 -13.47 -2.44
C VAL A 33 -6.17 -13.47 -0.96
N LEU A 34 -5.19 -14.29 -0.57
CA LEU A 34 -4.71 -14.33 0.81
C LEU A 34 -4.10 -12.99 1.22
N ASN A 35 -3.22 -12.40 0.41
CA ASN A 35 -2.62 -11.10 0.69
C ASN A 35 -3.66 -9.98 0.83
N LEU A 36 -4.67 -9.91 -0.05
CA LEU A 36 -5.70 -8.87 -0.02
C LEU A 36 -6.69 -9.06 1.13
N SER A 37 -7.15 -10.29 1.36
CA SER A 37 -8.07 -10.57 2.47
C SER A 37 -7.40 -10.33 3.82
N LEU A 38 -6.15 -10.74 3.99
CA LEU A 38 -5.39 -10.59 5.25
C LEU A 38 -4.82 -9.18 5.46
N ILE A 39 -5.02 -8.25 4.53
CA ILE A 39 -4.48 -6.89 4.62
C ILE A 39 -4.87 -6.15 5.93
N PRO A 40 -6.07 -6.33 6.52
CA PRO A 40 -6.41 -5.69 7.80
C PRO A 40 -5.60 -6.24 8.97
N PHE A 41 -5.13 -7.49 8.87
CA PHE A 41 -4.35 -8.15 9.93
C PHE A 41 -2.85 -7.87 9.85
N LYS A 42 -2.37 -7.24 8.78
CA LYS A 42 -0.97 -6.83 8.63
C LYS A 42 -0.47 -5.99 9.82
N ALA A 43 -1.37 -5.26 10.46
CA ALA A 43 -1.12 -4.51 11.69
C ALA A 43 -0.51 -5.35 12.82
N TYR A 44 -0.97 -6.60 12.99
CA TYR A 44 -0.52 -7.51 14.06
C TYR A 44 0.90 -8.04 13.87
N MET A 45 1.57 -7.72 12.75
CA MET A 45 3.01 -7.91 12.64
C MET A 45 3.79 -7.05 13.65
N SER A 46 3.20 -5.95 14.12
CA SER A 46 3.82 -5.06 15.12
C SER A 46 2.91 -4.69 16.28
N GLU A 47 1.60 -4.87 16.16
CA GLU A 47 0.62 -4.64 17.23
C GLU A 47 0.37 -5.94 18.03
N PRO A 48 0.14 -5.86 19.35
CA PRO A 48 -0.28 -7.01 20.12
C PRO A 48 -1.69 -7.45 19.76
N PHE A 49 -1.99 -8.74 19.87
CA PHE A 49 -3.36 -9.25 19.80
C PHE A 49 -4.17 -8.83 21.05
N PRO A 50 -5.51 -8.80 20.98
CA PRO A 50 -6.34 -8.34 22.11
C PRO A 50 -6.10 -9.09 23.43
N TRP A 51 -5.86 -10.39 23.36
CA TRP A 51 -5.59 -11.24 24.54
C TRP A 51 -4.16 -11.11 25.08
N GLN A 52 -3.29 -10.36 24.41
CA GLN A 52 -1.92 -10.07 24.88
C GLN A 52 -1.82 -8.73 25.61
N VAL A 53 -2.83 -7.87 25.51
CA VAL A 53 -2.81 -6.54 26.11
C VAL A 53 -3.19 -6.63 27.59
N GLN A 54 -2.27 -6.25 28.46
CA GLN A 54 -2.53 -6.15 29.90
C GLN A 54 -3.35 -4.89 30.24
N PRO A 55 -4.20 -4.94 31.29
CA PRO A 55 -4.88 -3.76 31.80
C PRO A 55 -3.89 -2.68 32.26
N LEU A 56 -4.26 -1.41 32.08
CA LEU A 56 -3.44 -0.27 32.53
C LEU A 56 -3.14 -0.31 34.04
N SER A 57 -4.06 -0.84 34.85
CA SER A 57 -3.90 -1.02 36.29
C SER A 57 -2.80 -2.02 36.67
N SER A 58 -2.32 -2.83 35.74
CA SER A 58 -1.20 -3.73 35.96
C SER A 58 0.15 -3.02 35.94
N PHE A 59 0.21 -1.77 35.48
CA PHE A 59 1.43 -0.97 35.46
C PHE A 59 1.47 0.01 36.64
N THR A 60 2.61 0.07 37.32
CA THR A 60 2.90 1.05 38.38
C THR A 60 3.27 2.41 37.78
N LEU A 61 2.34 3.01 37.04
CA LEU A 61 2.49 4.33 36.41
C LEU A 61 1.48 5.31 36.99
N ASP A 62 1.98 6.44 37.48
CA ASP A 62 1.12 7.53 37.94
C ASP A 62 1.02 8.60 36.84
N LEU A 63 0.06 8.41 35.93
CA LEU A 63 -0.14 9.27 34.75
C LEU A 63 -0.79 10.62 35.09
N ASP A 64 -1.42 10.74 36.25
CA ASP A 64 -2.20 11.91 36.68
C ASP A 64 -1.52 12.74 37.78
N ALA A 65 -0.46 12.23 38.39
CA ALA A 65 0.34 13.00 39.33
C ALA A 65 1.15 14.13 38.68
N THR A 66 1.80 14.94 39.54
CA THR A 66 2.81 15.92 39.12
C THR A 66 3.91 15.26 38.29
N PHE A 67 4.49 16.00 37.35
CA PHE A 67 5.45 15.46 36.39
C PHE A 67 6.64 14.75 37.06
N ASP A 68 7.14 15.24 38.18
CA ASP A 68 8.26 14.61 38.90
C ASP A 68 7.90 13.23 39.48
N VAL A 69 6.67 13.06 39.95
CA VAL A 69 6.15 11.78 40.45
C VAL A 69 5.93 10.82 39.28
N PHE A 70 5.36 11.32 38.18
CA PHE A 70 5.23 10.57 36.93
C PHE A 70 6.60 10.09 36.41
N ALA A 71 7.60 10.97 36.36
CA ALA A 71 8.93 10.64 35.86
C ALA A 71 9.61 9.58 36.73
N ASN A 72 9.57 9.75 38.06
CA ASN A 72 10.14 8.79 39.01
C ASN A 72 9.46 7.41 38.93
N THR A 73 8.13 7.35 38.91
CA THR A 73 7.41 6.07 38.82
C THR A 73 7.66 5.37 37.48
N THR A 74 7.69 6.14 36.39
CA THR A 74 7.92 5.61 35.04
C THR A 74 9.34 5.06 34.88
N ILE A 75 10.37 5.78 35.34
CA ILE A 75 11.75 5.29 35.22
C ILE A 75 11.99 4.05 36.09
N ILE A 76 11.41 3.98 37.29
CA ILE A 76 11.53 2.80 38.16
C ILE A 76 10.92 1.57 37.47
N ASN A 77 9.72 1.73 36.90
CA ASN A 77 9.06 0.66 36.16
C ASN A 77 9.91 0.20 34.95
N LEU A 78 10.36 1.14 34.10
CA LEU A 78 11.12 0.82 32.89
C LEU A 78 12.50 0.21 33.18
N THR A 79 13.23 0.71 34.18
CA THR A 79 14.56 0.19 34.56
C THR A 79 14.49 -1.16 35.27
N SER A 80 13.42 -1.43 36.04
CA SER A 80 13.20 -2.75 36.63
C SER A 80 13.06 -3.84 35.55
N LYS A 81 12.52 -3.45 34.39
CA LYS A 81 12.24 -4.34 33.27
C LYS A 81 13.38 -4.42 32.26
N TYR A 82 14.02 -3.28 31.99
CA TYR A 82 15.08 -3.13 31.01
C TYR A 82 16.36 -2.70 31.73
N ASN A 83 17.23 -3.67 31.96
CA ASN A 83 18.53 -3.51 32.60
C ASN A 83 19.59 -4.39 31.88
N GLN A 84 20.84 -4.32 32.33
CA GLN A 84 21.96 -5.06 31.74
C GLN A 84 21.79 -6.58 31.80
N GLU A 85 21.02 -7.11 32.76
CA GLU A 85 20.76 -8.56 32.88
C GLU A 85 19.67 -9.03 31.90
N SER A 86 18.59 -8.24 31.79
CA SER A 86 17.44 -8.56 30.93
C SER A 86 17.69 -8.35 29.43
N VAL A 87 18.65 -7.49 29.06
CA VAL A 87 18.92 -7.13 27.65
C VAL A 87 20.36 -7.51 27.30
N PRO A 88 20.58 -8.63 26.58
CA PRO A 88 21.92 -9.10 26.23
C PRO A 88 22.74 -8.05 25.47
N PRO A 89 24.05 -7.91 25.70
CA PRO A 89 24.91 -6.97 24.98
C PRO A 89 24.77 -7.08 23.46
N GLY A 90 24.81 -5.96 22.73
CA GLY A 90 24.71 -5.93 21.27
C GLY A 90 23.27 -5.94 20.71
N ILE A 91 22.26 -6.23 21.54
CA ILE A 91 20.85 -6.03 21.15
C ILE A 91 20.50 -4.55 21.20
N VAL A 92 20.07 -4.00 20.06
CA VAL A 92 19.72 -2.58 19.88
C VAL A 92 18.23 -2.32 20.07
N PHE A 93 17.37 -3.24 19.65
CA PHE A 93 15.92 -3.09 19.77
C PHE A 93 15.33 -4.33 20.45
N THR A 94 14.55 -4.10 21.51
CA THR A 94 13.80 -5.15 22.20
C THR A 94 12.34 -4.73 22.28
N LYS A 95 11.42 -5.64 21.95
CA LYS A 95 9.98 -5.42 22.17
C LYS A 95 9.44 -6.48 23.12
N ASP A 96 8.75 -6.02 24.16
CA ASP A 96 7.91 -6.87 24.98
C ASP A 96 6.46 -6.78 24.50
N THR A 97 5.93 -7.91 24.03
CA THR A 97 4.55 -7.99 23.53
C THR A 97 3.53 -8.07 24.66
N GLY A 98 3.87 -8.69 25.80
CA GLY A 98 2.93 -8.88 26.91
C GLY A 98 2.65 -7.58 27.67
N ALA A 99 3.71 -6.82 27.95
CA ALA A 99 3.56 -5.51 28.58
C ALA A 99 3.53 -4.36 27.56
N ASN A 100 3.44 -4.64 26.25
CA ASN A 100 3.29 -3.64 25.18
C ASN A 100 4.29 -2.46 25.27
N SER A 101 5.56 -2.78 25.50
CA SER A 101 6.65 -1.80 25.59
C SER A 101 7.78 -2.16 24.62
N TYR A 102 8.59 -1.16 24.29
CA TYR A 102 9.82 -1.38 23.53
C TYR A 102 10.99 -0.62 24.17
N LEU A 103 12.19 -1.10 23.88
CA LEU A 103 13.46 -0.51 24.27
C LEU A 103 14.34 -0.36 23.04
N LEU A 104 15.01 0.78 22.97
CA LEU A 104 16.20 1.02 22.18
C LEU A 104 17.41 1.13 23.10
N ARG A 105 18.52 0.46 22.77
CA ARG A 105 19.80 0.61 23.49
C ARG A 105 20.94 0.84 22.51
N PHE A 106 21.71 1.89 22.75
CA PHE A 106 22.88 2.22 21.96
C PHE A 106 24.08 2.54 22.85
N ALA A 107 25.24 2.01 22.48
CA ALA A 107 26.50 2.34 23.11
C ALA A 107 27.12 3.55 22.41
N ILE A 108 27.43 4.60 23.16
CA ILE A 108 27.93 5.87 22.62
C ILE A 108 29.20 6.26 23.37
N GLU A 109 30.21 6.66 22.62
CA GLU A 109 31.42 7.24 23.17
C GLU A 109 31.25 8.75 23.27
N LEU A 110 31.44 9.29 24.48
CA LEU A 110 31.29 10.72 24.75
C LEU A 110 32.65 11.37 25.08
N PRO A 111 32.85 12.65 24.72
CA PRO A 111 34.10 13.36 25.00
C PRO A 111 34.35 13.47 26.51
N ARG A 112 35.60 13.32 26.94
CA ARG A 112 35.98 13.32 28.38
C ARG A 112 35.70 14.64 29.07
N ASP A 113 36.05 15.75 28.42
CA ASP A 113 35.95 17.09 28.98
C ASP A 113 34.56 17.73 28.78
N GLY A 114 33.67 17.04 28.06
CA GLY A 114 32.41 17.59 27.57
C GLY A 114 32.59 18.36 26.26
N ASP A 115 31.52 18.48 25.48
CA ASP A 115 31.48 19.37 24.32
C ASP A 115 30.19 20.20 24.35
N PRO A 116 30.25 21.54 24.37
CA PRO A 116 29.05 22.38 24.33
C PRO A 116 28.26 22.21 23.01
N ARG A 117 28.87 21.69 21.95
CA ARG A 117 28.21 21.36 20.68
C ARG A 117 27.51 20.00 20.76
N CYS A 118 26.57 19.87 21.71
CA CYS A 118 25.78 18.63 21.87
C CYS A 118 25.10 18.14 20.58
N VAL A 119 24.80 19.08 19.69
CA VAL A 119 24.25 18.87 18.35
C VAL A 119 25.00 17.81 17.58
N ASP A 120 26.33 17.87 17.61
CA ASP A 120 27.19 16.98 16.86
C ASP A 120 27.06 15.54 17.37
N TYR A 121 26.57 15.35 18.60
CA TYR A 121 26.42 14.05 19.24
C TYR A 121 24.99 13.51 19.22
N MET A 122 24.00 14.35 18.97
CA MET A 122 22.61 13.95 19.20
C MET A 122 22.05 13.02 18.11
N HIS A 123 22.72 13.00 16.94
CA HIS A 123 22.58 11.93 15.94
C HIS A 123 23.22 10.59 16.35
N HIS A 124 23.76 10.44 17.57
CA HIS A 124 24.20 9.18 18.14
C HIS A 124 23.24 8.64 19.20
N PHE A 125 22.21 9.39 19.61
CA PHE A 125 21.27 8.98 20.66
C PHE A 125 20.11 8.12 20.14
N PRO A 126 19.55 7.22 20.97
CA PRO A 126 18.48 6.32 20.55
C PRO A 126 17.29 7.06 19.94
N GLY A 127 16.97 6.75 18.68
CA GLY A 127 15.94 7.44 17.90
C GLY A 127 16.46 8.24 16.70
N THR A 128 17.79 8.36 16.54
CA THR A 128 18.48 8.86 15.33
C THR A 128 19.95 8.42 15.37
N ILE A 129 20.43 7.46 14.54
CA ILE A 129 21.83 6.97 14.71
C ILE A 129 22.67 6.76 13.44
N ALA A 130 23.86 7.39 13.48
CA ALA A 130 25.21 7.18 12.90
C ALA A 130 25.53 7.43 11.41
N SER A 131 26.23 8.53 11.08
CA SER A 131 27.62 8.48 10.58
C SER A 131 28.12 9.79 9.93
N VAL A 132 29.42 10.05 10.10
CA VAL A 132 30.34 10.92 9.31
C VAL A 132 30.00 12.42 9.24
N SER A 133 30.92 13.17 9.84
CA SER A 133 31.07 14.62 9.92
C SER A 133 30.87 15.38 8.60
N VAL A 134 29.87 16.27 8.56
CA VAL A 134 29.89 17.45 7.68
C VAL A 134 29.28 18.64 8.45
N SER A 135 30.06 19.70 8.53
CA SER A 135 29.82 20.90 9.35
C SER A 135 28.99 21.94 8.60
N VAL A 136 27.74 22.18 9.03
CA VAL A 136 27.01 23.46 9.01
C VAL A 136 25.86 23.36 10.05
N GLU A 137 25.74 24.31 10.99
CA GLU A 137 24.59 24.43 11.93
C GLU A 137 23.24 24.52 11.19
N PRO A 138 22.10 23.99 11.69
CA PRO A 138 21.67 23.97 13.10
C PRO A 138 21.17 22.61 13.62
N MET A 139 21.60 22.23 14.84
CA MET A 139 21.00 21.30 15.84
C MET A 139 20.60 19.88 15.26
N GLN A 140 20.66 18.70 15.92
CA GLN A 140 20.23 17.41 15.26
C GLN A 140 19.64 16.45 16.30
N GLY A 141 18.33 16.20 16.32
CA GLY A 141 17.64 15.55 17.45
C GLY A 141 17.07 14.14 17.18
N ALA A 142 16.91 13.31 18.22
CA ALA A 142 16.11 12.08 18.13
C ALA A 142 14.64 12.39 17.80
N ILE A 143 14.03 11.68 16.83
CA ILE A 143 12.76 12.07 16.19
C ILE A 143 11.65 12.35 17.20
N PHE A 144 11.55 11.56 18.27
CA PHE A 144 10.44 11.62 19.24
C PHE A 144 10.76 12.38 20.53
N TYR A 145 11.88 13.11 20.60
CA TYR A 145 12.26 13.78 21.86
C TYR A 145 11.50 15.10 22.06
N SER A 146 10.99 15.29 23.26
CA SER A 146 10.50 16.58 23.77
C SER A 146 11.66 17.56 23.97
N GLN A 147 11.34 18.84 24.17
CA GLN A 147 12.36 19.86 24.43
C GLN A 147 13.15 19.59 25.71
N GLY A 148 12.50 19.01 26.74
CA GLY A 148 13.16 18.64 27.99
C GLY A 148 14.13 17.46 27.79
N MET A 149 13.74 16.47 27.00
CA MET A 149 14.63 15.35 26.67
C MET A 149 15.85 15.80 25.84
N VAL A 150 15.65 16.71 24.89
CA VAL A 150 16.76 17.34 24.14
C VAL A 150 17.68 18.13 25.07
N ALA A 151 17.12 18.93 25.98
CA ALA A 151 17.89 19.70 26.96
C ALA A 151 18.70 18.78 27.89
N PHE A 152 18.10 17.68 28.36
CA PHE A 152 18.77 16.66 29.17
C PHE A 152 19.98 16.06 28.45
N VAL A 153 19.81 15.63 27.19
CA VAL A 153 20.90 15.07 26.39
C VAL A 153 22.01 16.09 26.18
N CYS A 154 21.65 17.33 25.86
CA CYS A 154 22.63 18.39 25.62
C CYS A 154 23.44 18.74 26.87
N ASP A 155 22.77 18.85 28.02
CA ASP A 155 23.40 19.08 29.31
C ASP A 155 24.34 17.91 29.68
N TYR A 156 23.93 16.66 29.42
CA TYR A 156 24.76 15.48 29.69
C TYR A 156 26.03 15.43 28.82
N VAL A 157 25.92 15.75 27.53
CA VAL A 157 27.06 15.78 26.60
C VAL A 157 28.03 16.92 26.94
N GLY A 158 27.52 18.10 27.30
CA GLY A 158 28.32 19.28 27.64
C GLY A 158 29.17 19.14 28.90
N ARG A 159 28.94 18.11 29.70
CA ARG A 159 29.60 17.89 31.00
C ARG A 159 30.82 16.98 30.91
N ASN A 160 31.76 17.15 31.83
CA ASN A 160 32.93 16.27 31.93
C ASN A 160 32.56 14.89 32.52
N SER A 161 33.44 13.90 32.31
CA SER A 161 33.22 12.51 32.74
C SER A 161 32.91 12.36 34.24
N SER A 162 33.57 13.14 35.10
CA SER A 162 33.36 13.11 36.55
C SER A 162 31.99 13.66 36.97
N SER A 163 31.54 14.78 36.38
CA SER A 163 30.24 15.40 36.69
C SER A 163 29.05 14.64 36.13
N ARG A 164 29.24 13.88 35.04
CA ARG A 164 28.21 12.96 34.51
C ARG A 164 27.81 11.86 35.48
N LEU A 165 28.67 11.49 36.44
CA LEU A 165 28.37 10.48 37.46
C LEU A 165 27.53 11.02 38.61
N THR A 166 27.42 12.35 38.76
CA THR A 166 26.80 12.99 39.93
C THR A 166 25.39 13.54 39.66
N TYR A 167 24.94 13.57 38.40
CA TYR A 167 23.67 14.19 38.00
C TYR A 167 22.61 13.16 37.61
N PRO A 168 21.31 13.54 37.57
CA PRO A 168 20.26 12.71 37.02
C PRO A 168 20.69 12.05 35.73
N SER A 169 20.63 10.74 35.72
CA SER A 169 20.99 9.89 34.59
C SER A 169 19.80 9.61 33.68
N TYR A 170 18.67 10.30 33.86
CA TYR A 170 17.44 10.05 33.12
C TYR A 170 16.60 11.31 32.87
N ALA A 171 15.77 11.23 31.83
CA ALA A 171 14.65 12.13 31.59
C ALA A 171 13.47 11.33 31.04
N CYS A 172 12.25 11.77 31.35
CA CYS A 172 11.01 11.13 30.90
C CYS A 172 10.12 12.14 30.16
N GLN A 173 9.11 11.64 29.45
CA GLN A 173 8.13 12.46 28.78
C GLN A 173 6.79 11.73 28.61
N GLN A 174 5.73 12.50 28.38
CA GLN A 174 4.41 11.99 28.04
C GLN A 174 4.16 12.15 26.54
N ASP A 175 3.82 11.04 25.89
CA ASP A 175 3.49 11.03 24.46
C ASP A 175 1.97 11.06 24.31
N THR A 176 1.50 12.09 23.59
CA THR A 176 0.08 12.33 23.32
C THR A 176 -0.23 12.18 21.84
N PHE A 177 -1.46 11.78 21.53
CA PHE A 177 -1.98 11.69 20.18
C PHE A 177 -3.41 12.22 20.13
N ALA A 178 -3.61 13.31 19.41
CA ALA A 178 -4.87 14.05 19.37
C ALA A 178 -5.40 14.41 20.78
N GLY A 179 -4.49 14.78 21.68
CA GLY A 179 -4.78 15.13 23.07
C GLY A 179 -4.94 13.95 24.04
N PHE A 180 -4.96 12.70 23.55
CA PHE A 180 -5.02 11.51 24.40
C PHE A 180 -3.62 11.04 24.77
N ARG A 181 -3.38 10.67 26.04
CA ARG A 181 -2.13 10.03 26.46
C ARG A 181 -2.07 8.62 25.91
N VAL A 182 -1.00 8.32 25.19
CA VAL A 182 -0.88 7.08 24.41
C VAL A 182 0.45 6.36 24.64
N ALA A 183 1.47 7.05 25.14
CA ALA A 183 2.65 6.39 25.66
C ALA A 183 3.32 7.22 26.76
N ALA A 184 4.14 6.56 27.56
CA ALA A 184 5.08 7.17 28.48
C ALA A 184 6.48 6.66 28.12
N SER A 185 7.45 7.56 27.95
CA SER A 185 8.79 7.19 27.51
C SER A 185 9.85 7.84 28.39
N CYS A 186 10.96 7.13 28.59
CA CYS A 186 12.12 7.64 29.31
C CYS A 186 13.41 7.26 28.60
N THR A 187 14.38 8.16 28.66
CA THR A 187 15.77 7.93 28.26
C THR A 187 16.63 7.97 29.49
N TRP A 188 17.50 6.98 29.67
CA TRP A 188 18.47 6.96 30.75
C TRP A 188 19.84 6.46 30.28
N VAL A 189 20.86 6.82 31.04
CA VAL A 189 22.26 6.59 30.71
C VAL A 189 22.90 5.73 31.79
N VAL A 190 23.61 4.69 31.36
CA VAL A 190 24.38 3.80 32.24
C VAL A 190 25.83 3.81 31.78
N ALA A 191 26.77 4.00 32.70
CA ALA A 191 28.19 3.91 32.37
C ALA A 191 28.54 2.47 31.96
N SER A 192 29.20 2.32 30.81
CA SER A 192 29.69 1.02 30.35
C SER A 192 31.03 0.69 31.00
N THR A 193 31.47 -0.56 30.88
CA THR A 193 32.77 -1.02 31.42
C THR A 193 33.97 -0.44 30.65
N ALA A 194 33.75 0.09 29.45
CA ALA A 194 34.77 0.76 28.64
C ALA A 194 34.86 2.27 28.96
N ASN A 195 36.09 2.80 28.98
CA ASN A 195 36.36 4.20 29.35
C ASN A 195 35.65 5.20 28.44
N ASN A 196 34.75 6.01 29.02
CA ASN A 196 33.89 7.02 28.36
C ASN A 196 32.86 6.47 27.37
N THR A 197 32.58 5.18 27.43
CA THR A 197 31.45 4.59 26.72
C THR A 197 30.25 4.53 27.65
N TYR A 198 29.10 4.95 27.14
CA TYR A 198 27.84 4.99 27.88
C TYR A 198 26.77 4.24 27.11
N ASP A 199 26.05 3.36 27.80
CA ASP A 199 24.89 2.68 27.26
C ASP A 199 23.66 3.58 27.51
N ILE A 200 23.08 4.06 26.41
CA ILE A 200 21.89 4.91 26.45
C ILE A 200 20.69 4.06 26.10
N TYR A 201 19.77 4.01 27.05
CA TYR A 201 18.52 3.28 26.96
C TYR A 201 17.40 4.28 26.69
N HIS A 202 16.53 3.96 25.76
CA HIS A 202 15.29 4.69 25.53
C HIS A 202 14.16 3.68 25.45
N ALA A 203 13.27 3.69 26.45
CA ALA A 203 12.12 2.79 26.46
C ALA A 203 10.82 3.58 26.45
N ALA A 204 9.81 2.99 25.83
CA ALA A 204 8.46 3.52 25.83
C ALA A 204 7.45 2.43 26.20
N GLN A 205 6.53 2.80 27.08
CA GLN A 205 5.36 2.02 27.46
C GLN A 205 4.16 2.51 26.66
N LEU A 206 3.62 1.67 25.78
CA LEU A 206 2.44 2.03 24.99
C LEU A 206 1.17 1.79 25.80
N LEU A 207 0.35 2.83 25.92
CA LEU A 207 -0.86 2.86 26.72
C LEU A 207 -2.05 2.56 25.80
N VAL A 208 -2.47 1.30 25.76
CA VAL A 208 -3.63 0.85 24.97
C VAL A 208 -4.60 0.14 25.90
N ALA A 209 -5.85 0.59 25.94
CA ALA A 209 -6.87 -0.09 26.71
C ALA A 209 -7.28 -1.42 26.03
N PRO A 210 -7.42 -2.54 26.77
CA PRO A 210 -7.77 -3.84 26.18
C PRO A 210 -9.04 -3.83 25.31
N TRP A 211 -10.07 -3.08 25.72
CA TRP A 211 -11.32 -2.98 24.97
C TRP A 211 -11.14 -2.34 23.59
N VAL A 212 -10.23 -1.37 23.44
CA VAL A 212 -9.89 -0.74 22.14
C VAL A 212 -9.29 -1.78 21.21
N SER A 213 -8.40 -2.65 21.73
CA SER A 213 -7.80 -3.73 20.94
C SER A 213 -8.85 -4.74 20.45
N TRP A 214 -9.81 -5.10 21.30
CA TRP A 214 -10.94 -5.96 20.91
C TRP A 214 -11.84 -5.33 19.84
N VAL A 215 -12.15 -4.04 19.97
CA VAL A 215 -12.91 -3.29 18.95
C VAL A 215 -12.15 -3.28 17.63
N ASN A 216 -10.86 -2.94 17.63
CA ASN A 216 -10.03 -2.95 16.43
C ASN A 216 -9.98 -4.34 15.78
N PHE A 217 -9.84 -5.40 16.57
CA PHE A 217 -9.86 -6.78 16.07
C PHE A 217 -11.20 -7.15 15.42
N GLY A 218 -12.32 -6.86 16.09
CA GLY A 218 -13.66 -7.11 15.56
C GLY A 218 -13.91 -6.37 14.24
N LEU A 219 -13.51 -5.10 14.17
CA LEU A 219 -13.64 -4.30 12.95
C LEU A 219 -12.75 -4.84 11.81
N ARG A 220 -11.52 -5.28 12.11
CA ARG A 220 -10.61 -5.91 11.14
C ARG A 220 -11.15 -7.26 10.62
N CYS A 221 -11.77 -8.06 11.48
CA CYS A 221 -12.47 -9.29 11.09
C CYS A 221 -13.66 -9.01 10.16
N GLY A 222 -14.47 -7.98 10.48
CA GLY A 222 -15.54 -7.52 9.61
C GLY A 222 -15.03 -7.06 8.24
N LEU A 223 -13.94 -6.29 8.22
CA LEU A 223 -13.32 -5.84 6.98
C LEU A 223 -12.73 -7.00 6.16
N PHE A 224 -12.10 -7.99 6.80
CA PHE A 224 -11.62 -9.22 6.14
C PHE A 224 -12.76 -9.91 5.37
N GLY A 225 -13.90 -10.12 6.02
CA GLY A 225 -15.08 -10.72 5.39
C GLY A 225 -15.63 -9.84 4.25
N TYR A 226 -15.64 -8.53 4.45
CA TYR A 226 -16.07 -7.57 3.42
C TYR A 226 -15.17 -7.56 2.18
N ILE A 227 -13.84 -7.60 2.35
CA ILE A 227 -12.88 -7.66 1.26
C ILE A 227 -13.02 -8.99 0.50
N ALA A 228 -13.11 -10.12 1.21
CA ALA A 228 -13.32 -11.43 0.59
C ALA A 228 -14.60 -11.47 -0.25
N ARG A 229 -15.72 -10.97 0.29
CA ARG A 229 -16.98 -10.80 -0.43
C ARG A 229 -16.81 -9.89 -1.65
N SER A 230 -16.16 -8.74 -1.48
CA SER A 230 -15.96 -7.77 -2.57
C SER A 230 -15.14 -8.35 -3.71
N MET A 231 -14.07 -9.10 -3.42
CA MET A 231 -13.27 -9.81 -4.44
C MET A 231 -14.12 -10.81 -5.21
N TRP A 232 -15.00 -11.55 -4.54
CA TRP A 232 -15.90 -12.50 -5.21
C TRP A 232 -16.84 -11.79 -6.18
N TYR A 233 -17.55 -10.75 -5.72
CA TYR A 233 -18.58 -10.08 -6.50
C TYR A 233 -18.04 -9.17 -7.61
N LEU A 234 -16.89 -8.51 -7.40
CA LEU A 234 -16.30 -7.58 -8.36
C LEU A 234 -15.39 -8.27 -9.39
N TYR A 235 -14.91 -9.48 -9.10
CA TYR A 235 -13.89 -10.13 -9.91
C TYR A 235 -14.20 -11.60 -10.21
N TYR A 236 -14.14 -12.47 -9.20
CA TYR A 236 -14.12 -13.92 -9.45
C TYR A 236 -15.41 -14.49 -10.01
N ARG A 237 -16.57 -13.93 -9.62
CA ARG A 237 -17.88 -14.34 -10.15
C ARG A 237 -17.94 -14.22 -11.68
N HIS A 238 -17.21 -13.27 -12.27
CA HIS A 238 -17.24 -13.02 -13.71
C HIS A 238 -16.50 -14.09 -14.53
N TYR A 239 -15.68 -14.95 -13.91
CA TYR A 239 -15.08 -16.09 -14.61
C TYR A 239 -16.09 -17.19 -14.92
N GLY A 240 -17.18 -17.32 -14.16
CA GLY A 240 -18.21 -18.34 -14.41
C GLY A 240 -18.83 -18.23 -15.80
N PRO A 241 -19.44 -17.09 -16.17
CA PRO A 241 -19.98 -16.86 -17.52
C PRO A 241 -18.92 -17.00 -18.61
N LEU A 242 -17.69 -16.53 -18.37
CA LEU A 242 -16.58 -16.66 -19.33
C LEU A 242 -16.27 -18.13 -19.64
N LEU A 243 -16.09 -18.96 -18.61
CA LEU A 243 -15.78 -20.37 -18.78
C LEU A 243 -16.91 -21.12 -19.48
N LEU A 244 -18.15 -20.84 -19.11
CA LEU A 244 -19.33 -21.44 -19.75
C LEU A 244 -19.35 -21.10 -21.24
N ASN A 245 -19.20 -19.81 -21.56
CA ASN A 245 -19.23 -19.33 -22.93
C ASN A 245 -18.08 -19.89 -23.78
N LEU A 246 -16.86 -19.97 -23.23
CA LEU A 246 -15.72 -20.56 -23.94
C LEU A 246 -15.95 -22.06 -24.24
N ARG A 247 -16.57 -22.80 -23.31
CA ARG A 247 -16.90 -24.23 -23.52
C ARG A 247 -17.95 -24.42 -24.61
N THR A 248 -18.95 -23.54 -24.68
CA THR A 248 -20.12 -23.73 -25.54
C THR A 248 -20.04 -23.04 -26.90
N LEU A 249 -19.36 -21.89 -26.98
CA LEU A 249 -19.31 -21.03 -28.17
C LEU A 249 -17.91 -20.94 -28.78
N GLY A 250 -16.86 -21.08 -27.97
CA GLY A 250 -15.50 -20.78 -28.40
C GLY A 250 -15.26 -19.29 -28.68
N LEU A 251 -14.04 -18.94 -29.10
CA LEU A 251 -13.72 -17.57 -29.54
C LEU A 251 -13.91 -17.44 -31.06
N PRO A 252 -14.37 -16.29 -31.56
CA PRO A 252 -14.46 -16.07 -33.00
C PRO A 252 -13.06 -16.19 -33.65
N ASN A 253 -13.00 -16.83 -34.82
CA ASN A 253 -11.78 -17.18 -35.59
C ASN A 253 -10.97 -18.38 -35.06
N SER A 254 -11.43 -19.12 -34.05
CA SER A 254 -10.85 -20.43 -33.70
C SER A 254 -11.39 -21.51 -34.64
N HIS A 255 -10.85 -21.63 -35.85
CA HIS A 255 -11.19 -22.70 -36.79
C HIS A 255 -10.43 -23.98 -36.41
N GLY A 256 -11.05 -24.90 -35.65
CA GLY A 256 -10.45 -26.19 -35.28
C GLY A 256 -10.97 -26.77 -33.96
N SER A 257 -10.57 -28.00 -33.63
CA SER A 257 -10.71 -28.55 -32.27
C SER A 257 -9.67 -27.88 -31.39
N HIS A 258 -10.07 -26.82 -30.69
CA HIS A 258 -9.18 -26.08 -29.81
C HIS A 258 -9.61 -26.22 -28.36
N SER A 259 -8.61 -26.32 -27.49
CA SER A 259 -8.73 -26.20 -26.04
C SER A 259 -8.28 -24.81 -25.57
N TYR A 260 -8.86 -24.34 -24.46
CA TYR A 260 -8.57 -23.02 -23.91
C TYR A 260 -7.89 -23.12 -22.54
N ILE A 261 -6.81 -22.37 -22.38
CA ILE A 261 -6.19 -22.11 -21.07
C ILE A 261 -6.48 -20.69 -20.65
N VAL A 262 -7.20 -20.55 -19.53
CA VAL A 262 -7.54 -19.28 -18.92
C VAL A 262 -6.51 -18.93 -17.84
N GLN A 263 -5.91 -17.75 -17.96
CA GLN A 263 -5.03 -17.15 -16.98
C GLN A 263 -5.78 -16.05 -16.23
N LEU A 264 -5.86 -16.20 -14.92
CA LEU A 264 -6.44 -15.21 -14.02
C LEU A 264 -5.44 -14.08 -13.79
N GLY A 265 -5.96 -12.85 -13.75
CA GLY A 265 -5.23 -11.66 -13.33
C GLY A 265 -5.35 -11.39 -11.82
N ASP A 266 -4.81 -10.26 -11.39
CA ASP A 266 -4.78 -9.75 -10.03
C ASP A 266 -5.90 -8.73 -9.75
N PRO A 267 -6.84 -9.03 -8.81
CA PRO A 267 -7.93 -8.12 -8.45
C PRO A 267 -7.51 -6.94 -7.55
N THR A 268 -6.23 -6.80 -7.20
CA THR A 268 -5.74 -5.83 -6.20
C THR A 268 -6.31 -4.43 -6.38
N TRP A 269 -6.28 -3.85 -7.59
CA TRP A 269 -6.75 -2.48 -7.80
C TRP A 269 -8.26 -2.30 -7.54
N LEU A 270 -9.08 -3.35 -7.73
CA LEU A 270 -10.53 -3.30 -7.47
C LEU A 270 -10.82 -3.11 -5.98
N ILE A 271 -10.02 -3.74 -5.12
CA ILE A 271 -10.14 -3.62 -3.66
C ILE A 271 -9.51 -2.32 -3.18
N LEU A 272 -8.34 -1.96 -3.68
CA LEU A 272 -7.64 -0.74 -3.26
C LEU A 272 -8.32 0.56 -3.72
N SER A 273 -9.12 0.52 -4.78
CA SER A 273 -9.92 1.65 -5.24
C SER A 273 -11.31 1.71 -4.59
N HIS A 274 -11.68 0.72 -3.76
CA HIS A 274 -12.99 0.69 -3.11
C HIS A 274 -13.07 1.73 -1.99
N PRO A 275 -13.98 2.73 -2.06
CA PRO A 275 -13.96 3.89 -1.18
C PRO A 275 -14.06 3.53 0.31
N PHE A 276 -14.91 2.55 0.64
CA PHE A 276 -15.06 2.08 2.01
C PHE A 276 -13.80 1.39 2.55
N VAL A 277 -13.12 0.57 1.73
CA VAL A 277 -11.94 -0.18 2.16
C VAL A 277 -10.79 0.80 2.40
N SER A 278 -10.55 1.72 1.47
CA SER A 278 -9.46 2.70 1.57
C SER A 278 -9.68 3.67 2.74
N LEU A 279 -10.91 4.14 2.96
CA LEU A 279 -11.25 4.98 4.11
C LEU A 279 -11.03 4.24 5.44
N PHE A 280 -11.57 3.02 5.56
CA PHE A 280 -11.43 2.25 6.78
C PHE A 280 -9.96 1.99 7.11
N MET A 281 -9.16 1.57 6.12
CA MET A 281 -7.74 1.26 6.34
C MET A 281 -6.92 2.51 6.68
N LEU A 282 -7.27 3.68 6.14
CA LEU A 282 -6.66 4.96 6.51
C LEU A 282 -6.98 5.32 7.98
N LEU A 283 -8.25 5.18 8.39
CA LEU A 283 -8.67 5.42 9.77
C LEU A 283 -8.03 4.43 10.74
N ASP A 284 -7.96 3.15 10.39
CA ASP A 284 -7.27 2.12 11.17
C ASP A 284 -5.77 2.44 11.34
N CYS A 285 -5.12 2.98 10.31
CA CYS A 285 -3.75 3.47 10.39
C CYS A 285 -3.62 4.72 11.29
N PHE A 286 -4.58 5.63 11.25
CA PHE A 286 -4.59 6.85 12.07
C PHE A 286 -4.80 6.54 13.55
N VAL A 287 -5.81 5.74 13.89
CA VAL A 287 -6.15 5.36 15.28
C VAL A 287 -5.01 4.58 15.93
N ASN A 288 -4.28 3.78 15.15
CA ASN A 288 -3.16 2.97 15.65
C ASN A 288 -1.77 3.61 15.36
N ALA A 289 -1.72 4.92 15.11
CA ALA A 289 -0.50 5.62 14.69
C ALA A 289 0.66 5.51 15.67
N MET A 290 0.40 5.27 16.97
CA MET A 290 1.45 5.12 17.99
C MET A 290 2.29 3.87 17.83
N HIS A 291 1.71 2.79 17.32
CA HIS A 291 2.48 1.63 16.90
C HIS A 291 3.33 1.95 15.64
N GLY A 292 2.95 2.98 14.88
CA GLY A 292 3.80 3.61 13.86
C GLY A 292 5.04 4.28 14.44
N GLY A 293 4.93 4.93 15.61
CA GLY A 293 6.08 5.43 16.35
C GLY A 293 7.06 4.32 16.72
N ALA A 294 6.55 3.20 17.26
CA ALA A 294 7.37 2.02 17.56
C ALA A 294 8.00 1.39 16.29
N ALA A 295 7.28 1.38 15.17
CA ALA A 295 7.83 0.92 13.89
C ALA A 295 8.93 1.85 13.38
N ASN A 296 8.77 3.16 13.54
CA ASN A 296 9.78 4.16 13.19
C ASN A 296 11.06 4.00 14.03
N SER A 297 10.91 3.67 15.32
CA SER A 297 12.03 3.29 16.20
C SER A 297 12.77 2.03 15.71
N ARG A 298 12.11 1.10 15.00
CA ARG A 298 12.80 -0.03 14.38
C ARG A 298 13.56 0.37 13.12
N THR A 299 13.01 1.31 12.34
CA THR A 299 13.64 1.79 11.10
C THR A 299 14.76 2.78 11.36
N SER A 300 14.93 3.29 12.59
CA SER A 300 16.04 4.17 12.96
C SER A 300 17.38 3.45 13.12
N GLN A 301 17.42 2.12 12.98
CA GLN A 301 18.62 1.29 13.10
C GLN A 301 18.73 0.29 11.95
N ILE A 302 19.96 -0.07 11.57
CA ILE A 302 20.26 -1.07 10.52
C ILE A 302 21.04 -2.28 11.04
N SER A 303 21.35 -2.31 12.34
CA SER A 303 22.06 -3.43 12.98
C SER A 303 21.24 -4.73 12.97
N ASP A 304 19.94 -4.62 13.17
CA ASP A 304 18.96 -5.69 13.03
C ASP A 304 18.11 -5.43 11.79
N MET A 305 18.52 -6.03 10.67
CA MET A 305 17.83 -5.93 9.39
C MET A 305 16.41 -6.53 9.43
N GLY A 306 16.16 -7.50 10.32
CA GLY A 306 14.83 -8.08 10.52
C GLY A 306 13.86 -7.07 11.13
N ALA A 307 14.26 -6.42 12.22
CA ALA A 307 13.50 -5.34 12.84
C ALA A 307 13.30 -4.16 11.87
N PHE A 308 14.34 -3.79 11.11
CA PHE A 308 14.26 -2.75 10.09
C PHE A 308 13.22 -3.09 9.02
N CYS A 309 13.28 -4.29 8.43
CA CYS A 309 12.31 -4.74 7.43
C CYS A 309 10.88 -4.78 8.00
N LEU A 310 10.72 -5.24 9.24
CA LEU A 310 9.44 -5.26 9.94
C LEU A 310 8.87 -3.85 10.12
N GLY A 311 9.72 -2.89 10.48
CA GLY A 311 9.36 -1.47 10.57
C GLY A 311 8.92 -0.89 9.21
N CYS A 312 9.67 -1.16 8.15
CA CYS A 312 9.31 -0.76 6.78
C CYS A 312 7.94 -1.33 6.35
N LEU A 313 7.73 -2.63 6.59
CA LEU A 313 6.50 -3.33 6.25
C LEU A 313 5.31 -2.77 7.04
N TYR A 314 5.47 -2.47 8.32
CA TYR A 314 4.42 -1.85 9.11
C TYR A 314 4.11 -0.43 8.63
N GLY A 315 5.14 0.40 8.44
CA GLY A 315 5.01 1.78 7.99
C GLY A 315 4.41 1.92 6.59
N SER A 316 4.55 0.91 5.72
CA SER A 316 3.91 0.88 4.40
C SER A 316 2.38 0.95 4.43
N ARG A 317 1.73 0.72 5.59
CA ARG A 317 0.27 0.93 5.78
C ARG A 317 -0.17 2.37 5.48
N THR A 318 0.74 3.34 5.57
CA THR A 318 0.49 4.74 5.20
C THR A 318 0.12 4.91 3.71
N VAL A 319 0.38 3.91 2.86
CA VAL A 319 -0.06 3.89 1.44
C VAL A 319 -1.57 4.05 1.28
N TRP A 320 -2.36 3.70 2.30
CA TRP A 320 -3.82 3.87 2.22
C TRP A 320 -4.24 5.33 2.07
N ALA A 321 -3.43 6.29 2.54
CA ALA A 321 -3.64 7.71 2.25
C ALA A 321 -3.54 7.99 0.74
N ALA A 322 -2.55 7.38 0.06
CA ALA A 322 -2.38 7.48 -1.39
C ALA A 322 -3.59 6.90 -2.14
N TYR A 323 -4.03 5.69 -1.79
CA TYR A 323 -5.17 5.05 -2.46
C TYR A 323 -6.49 5.81 -2.24
N MET A 324 -6.71 6.30 -1.03
CA MET A 324 -7.88 7.12 -0.71
C MET A 324 -7.88 8.41 -1.53
N GLN A 325 -6.74 9.12 -1.57
CA GLN A 325 -6.60 10.32 -2.39
C GLN A 325 -6.82 10.03 -3.87
N MET A 326 -6.22 8.98 -4.41
CA MET A 326 -6.41 8.59 -5.80
C MET A 326 -7.87 8.30 -6.14
N ARG A 327 -8.64 7.72 -5.20
CA ARG A 327 -10.07 7.45 -5.39
C ARG A 327 -10.87 8.76 -5.44
N HIS A 328 -10.66 9.68 -4.52
CA HIS A 328 -11.36 10.96 -4.50
C HIS A 328 -10.98 11.84 -5.68
N VAL A 329 -9.69 11.94 -5.97
CA VAL A 329 -9.19 12.74 -7.09
C VAL A 329 -9.62 12.15 -8.43
N SER A 330 -9.74 10.83 -8.57
CA SER A 330 -10.33 10.24 -9.79
C SER A 330 -11.74 10.77 -10.07
N SER A 331 -12.58 10.91 -9.04
CA SER A 331 -13.92 11.49 -9.21
C SER A 331 -13.86 12.96 -9.63
N TRP A 332 -12.93 13.72 -9.05
CA TRP A 332 -12.73 15.13 -9.37
C TRP A 332 -12.17 15.34 -10.78
N ILE A 333 -11.18 14.54 -11.19
CA ILE A 333 -10.60 14.53 -12.54
C ILE A 333 -11.70 14.26 -13.57
N ASN A 334 -12.55 13.25 -13.34
CA ASN A 334 -13.64 12.94 -14.25
C ASN A 334 -14.67 14.08 -14.36
N HIS A 335 -14.94 14.79 -13.26
CA HIS A 335 -15.83 15.94 -13.26
C HIS A 335 -15.23 17.13 -14.02
N ARG A 336 -13.91 17.34 -13.91
CA ARG A 336 -13.17 18.41 -14.60
C ARG A 336 -12.72 18.05 -16.02
N GLN A 337 -12.87 16.79 -16.43
CA GLN A 337 -12.40 16.24 -17.71
C GLN A 337 -10.87 16.36 -17.90
N TRP A 338 -10.12 16.10 -16.83
CA TRP A 338 -8.66 16.24 -16.79
C TRP A 338 -7.90 14.91 -16.94
N GLU A 339 -8.58 13.85 -17.40
CA GLU A 339 -8.03 12.49 -17.49
C GLU A 339 -6.79 12.43 -18.38
N GLU A 340 -6.67 13.34 -19.34
CA GLU A 340 -5.52 13.42 -20.23
C GLU A 340 -4.22 13.86 -19.54
N TYR A 341 -4.27 14.53 -18.38
CA TYR A 341 -3.11 15.02 -17.65
C TYR A 341 -2.52 14.00 -16.66
N PHE A 342 -3.17 12.86 -16.50
CA PHE A 342 -2.80 11.86 -15.50
C PHE A 342 -2.59 10.48 -16.14
N GLU A 343 -1.45 9.86 -15.82
CA GLU A 343 -1.16 8.48 -16.21
C GLU A 343 -1.58 7.50 -15.09
N PRO A 344 -2.21 6.35 -15.41
CA PRO A 344 -2.62 5.37 -14.40
C PRO A 344 -1.41 4.71 -13.73
N LEU A 345 -1.43 4.65 -12.40
CA LEU A 345 -0.34 4.08 -11.60
C LEU A 345 -0.62 2.64 -11.17
N ASP A 346 0.41 1.82 -11.12
CA ASP A 346 0.32 0.48 -10.53
C ASP A 346 0.26 0.57 -9.01
N PRO A 347 -0.82 0.08 -8.36
CA PRO A 347 -0.90 0.07 -6.91
C PRO A 347 0.22 -0.75 -6.24
N GLY A 348 0.71 -1.81 -6.89
CA GLY A 348 1.82 -2.60 -6.36
C GLY A 348 3.11 -1.77 -6.25
N LEU A 349 3.38 -0.90 -7.21
CA LEU A 349 4.51 0.02 -7.17
C LEU A 349 4.35 1.05 -6.05
N LEU A 350 3.15 1.58 -5.84
CA LEU A 350 2.87 2.52 -4.75
C LEU A 350 3.07 1.88 -3.37
N ALA A 351 2.73 0.60 -3.18
CA ALA A 351 3.00 -0.11 -1.94
C ALA A 351 4.52 -0.26 -1.66
N LEU A 352 5.33 -0.49 -2.70
CA LEU A 352 6.78 -0.51 -2.60
C LEU A 352 7.33 0.90 -2.28
N THR A 353 6.83 1.93 -2.94
CA THR A 353 7.17 3.33 -2.65
C THR A 353 6.87 3.68 -1.20
N ALA A 354 5.70 3.30 -0.67
CA ALA A 354 5.36 3.55 0.73
C ALA A 354 6.30 2.84 1.72
N SER A 355 6.74 1.62 1.40
CA SER A 355 7.72 0.89 2.21
C SER A 355 9.08 1.59 2.20
N PHE A 356 9.50 2.13 1.06
CA PHE A 356 10.71 2.91 0.92
C PHE A 356 10.64 4.24 1.71
N TYR A 357 9.51 4.94 1.63
CA TYR A 357 9.29 6.20 2.35
C TYR A 357 9.28 5.99 3.88
N ALA A 358 8.57 4.96 4.35
CA ALA A 358 8.44 4.70 5.78
C ALA A 358 9.71 4.10 6.43
N GLY A 359 10.63 3.56 5.63
CA GLY A 359 11.86 2.93 6.10
C GLY A 359 13.11 3.70 5.67
N PRO A 360 13.75 3.32 4.54
CA PRO A 360 15.00 3.95 4.08
C PRO A 360 14.98 5.49 4.03
N LEU A 361 13.92 6.10 3.52
CA LEU A 361 13.86 7.56 3.45
C LEU A 361 13.67 8.20 4.82
N MET A 362 12.81 7.62 5.66
CA MET A 362 12.62 8.07 7.03
C MET A 362 13.91 7.92 7.86
N TYR A 363 14.63 6.82 7.66
CA TYR A 363 15.96 6.60 8.21
C TYR A 363 16.93 7.70 7.77
N PHE A 364 16.94 8.08 6.49
CA PHE A 364 17.74 9.19 6.00
C PHE A 364 17.33 10.53 6.61
N PHE A 365 16.03 10.84 6.67
CA PHE A 365 15.55 12.09 7.29
C PHE A 365 15.90 12.19 8.77
N SER A 366 15.86 11.07 9.48
CA SER A 366 16.31 10.98 10.87
C SER A 366 17.80 11.36 11.04
N ARG A 367 18.60 11.29 9.97
CA ARG A 367 20.04 11.58 9.97
C ARG A 367 20.39 12.96 9.40
N THR A 368 19.40 13.81 9.19
CA THR A 368 19.60 15.15 8.62
C THR A 368 18.93 16.21 9.49
N PRO A 369 19.25 17.50 9.30
CA PRO A 369 18.54 18.59 9.97
C PRO A 369 17.02 18.61 9.72
N VAL A 370 16.51 17.81 8.77
CA VAL A 370 15.06 17.63 8.56
C VAL A 370 14.36 17.16 9.84
N VAL A 371 15.05 16.47 10.76
CA VAL A 371 14.48 16.01 12.03
C VAL A 371 13.91 17.15 12.90
N TRP A 372 14.36 18.40 12.74
CA TRP A 372 13.73 19.56 13.40
C TRP A 372 12.31 19.80 12.97
N VAL A 373 12.00 19.57 11.70
CA VAL A 373 10.64 19.69 11.21
C VAL A 373 9.76 18.68 11.94
N TYR A 374 10.27 17.47 12.19
CA TYR A 374 9.56 16.44 12.95
C TYR A 374 9.34 16.84 14.41
N GLN A 375 10.37 17.34 15.09
CA GLN A 375 10.26 17.79 16.48
C GLN A 375 9.35 19.02 16.62
N TRP A 376 9.46 19.97 15.69
CA TRP A 376 8.61 21.14 15.63
C TRP A 376 7.14 20.76 15.40
N LEU A 377 6.86 19.85 14.46
CA LEU A 377 5.51 19.32 14.24
C LEU A 377 4.96 18.69 15.53
N GLN A 378 5.77 17.93 16.26
CA GLN A 378 5.35 17.31 17.51
C GLN A 378 5.13 18.28 18.67
N ALA A 379 5.81 19.42 18.68
CA ALA A 379 5.62 20.47 19.68
C ALA A 379 4.49 21.46 19.31
N SER A 380 4.03 21.47 18.05
CA SER A 380 3.17 22.51 17.49
C SER A 380 1.80 22.63 18.18
N LEU A 381 1.21 21.53 18.61
CA LEU A 381 -0.09 21.49 19.30
C LEU A 381 0.02 21.47 20.83
N ILE A 382 1.24 21.51 21.38
CA ILE A 382 1.47 21.49 22.82
C ILE A 382 1.60 22.93 23.34
N PRO A 383 0.90 23.28 24.43
CA PRO A 383 1.09 24.55 25.11
C PRO A 383 2.56 24.77 25.51
N GLU A 384 3.05 26.00 25.39
CA GLU A 384 4.47 26.31 25.60
C GLU A 384 5.00 25.84 26.96
N THR A 385 4.18 25.99 28.01
CA THR A 385 4.49 25.56 29.38
C THR A 385 4.66 24.04 29.53
N LYS A 386 4.19 23.24 28.57
CA LYS A 386 4.24 21.76 28.61
C LYS A 386 5.19 21.15 27.56
N ARG A 387 5.79 21.95 26.68
CA ARG A 387 6.71 21.45 25.62
C ARG A 387 7.97 20.76 26.17
N GLN A 388 8.32 21.06 27.42
CA GLN A 388 9.43 20.38 28.11
C GLN A 388 9.09 18.94 28.51
N TYR A 389 7.80 18.62 28.66
CA TYR A 389 7.35 17.40 29.33
C TYR A 389 6.64 16.40 28.41
N GLY A 390 6.37 16.78 27.15
CA GLY A 390 5.63 15.91 26.24
C GLY A 390 5.74 16.24 24.76
N VAL A 391 5.21 15.33 23.96
CA VAL A 391 5.13 15.39 22.49
C VAL A 391 3.70 15.05 22.02
N GLU A 392 3.29 15.57 20.86
CA GLU A 392 1.97 15.34 20.25
C GLU A 392 2.16 14.79 18.84
N GLY A 393 1.82 13.52 18.64
CA GLY A 393 2.11 12.80 17.40
C GLY A 393 1.17 13.11 16.23
N CYS A 394 0.00 13.71 16.48
CA CYS A 394 -1.03 13.93 15.47
C CYS A 394 -0.57 14.82 14.29
N PRO A 395 0.07 15.99 14.49
CA PRO A 395 0.55 16.83 13.40
C PRO A 395 1.55 16.10 12.50
N LEU A 396 2.40 15.28 13.11
CA LEU A 396 3.41 14.53 12.40
C LEU A 396 2.78 13.46 11.49
N ILE A 397 1.86 12.64 12.01
CA ILE A 397 1.23 11.60 11.19
C ILE A 397 0.36 12.20 10.07
N LEU A 398 -0.34 13.31 10.34
CA LEU A 398 -1.14 14.01 9.34
C LEU A 398 -0.25 14.55 8.22
N SER A 399 0.89 15.15 8.57
CA SER A 399 1.88 15.61 7.59
C SER A 399 2.41 14.45 6.74
N PHE A 400 2.68 13.30 7.37
CA PHE A 400 3.12 12.10 6.65
C PHE A 400 2.04 11.53 5.72
N PHE A 401 0.78 11.49 6.16
CA PHE A 401 -0.35 11.10 5.30
C PHE A 401 -0.56 12.07 4.14
N MET A 402 -0.42 13.37 4.36
CA MET A 402 -0.49 14.37 3.30
C MET A 402 0.63 14.17 2.28
N MET A 403 1.87 13.95 2.74
CA MET A 403 2.98 13.59 1.86
C MET A 403 2.63 12.35 1.03
N MET A 404 2.23 11.25 1.66
CA MET A 404 1.87 10.01 0.97
C MET A 404 0.68 10.16 0.00
N ALA A 405 -0.30 11.01 0.33
CA ALA A 405 -1.43 11.34 -0.53
C ALA A 405 -1.00 12.11 -1.80
N THR A 406 0.04 12.96 -1.70
CA THR A 406 0.53 13.74 -2.84
C THR A 406 1.43 12.94 -3.80
N VAL A 407 2.14 11.92 -3.32
CA VAL A 407 3.03 11.07 -4.13
C VAL A 407 2.38 10.54 -5.42
N PRO A 408 1.20 9.88 -5.40
CA PRO A 408 0.59 9.38 -6.63
C PRO A 408 0.17 10.50 -7.59
N MET A 409 -0.20 11.68 -7.08
CA MET A 409 -0.60 12.81 -7.91
C MET A 409 0.58 13.36 -8.70
N VAL A 410 1.69 13.63 -8.01
CA VAL A 410 2.92 14.13 -8.64
C VAL A 410 3.46 13.09 -9.60
N HIS A 411 3.54 11.82 -9.19
CA HIS A 411 4.07 10.75 -10.03
C HIS A 411 3.23 10.54 -11.29
N SER A 412 1.90 10.52 -11.18
CA SER A 412 0.99 10.37 -12.32
C SER A 412 1.11 11.53 -13.31
N TYR A 413 1.17 12.77 -12.80
CA TYR A 413 1.30 13.97 -13.64
C TYR A 413 2.66 14.05 -14.33
N VAL A 414 3.76 13.80 -13.60
CA VAL A 414 5.12 13.83 -14.15
C VAL A 414 5.30 12.75 -15.21
N ASN A 415 4.83 11.52 -14.97
CA ASN A 415 4.92 10.44 -15.95
C ASN A 415 4.14 10.80 -17.22
N GLN A 416 2.94 11.37 -17.10
CA GLN A 416 2.16 11.82 -18.25
C GLN A 416 2.87 12.94 -19.01
N ALA A 417 3.49 13.90 -18.31
CA ALA A 417 4.25 14.98 -18.95
C ALA A 417 5.48 14.45 -19.72
N ILE A 418 6.18 13.45 -19.15
CA ILE A 418 7.30 12.77 -19.82
C ILE A 418 6.78 12.00 -21.04
N HIS A 419 5.70 11.22 -20.89
CA HIS A 419 5.08 10.43 -21.95
C HIS A 419 4.64 11.30 -23.14
N ARG A 420 4.02 12.45 -22.88
CA ARG A 420 3.66 13.42 -23.93
C ARG A 420 4.88 13.96 -24.66
N LYS A 421 5.96 14.30 -23.95
CA LYS A 421 7.22 14.78 -24.56
C LYS A 421 7.91 13.72 -25.40
N THR A 422 7.96 12.46 -24.94
CA THR A 422 8.55 11.37 -25.72
C THR A 422 7.69 11.02 -26.94
N HIS A 423 6.36 11.01 -26.82
CA HIS A 423 5.47 10.83 -27.97
C HIS A 423 5.59 11.96 -29.00
N ALA A 424 5.68 13.22 -28.57
CA ALA A 424 5.90 14.36 -29.47
C ALA A 424 7.25 14.32 -30.19
N ARG A 425 8.24 13.59 -29.65
CA ARG A 425 9.53 13.33 -30.31
C ARG A 425 9.53 12.06 -31.18
N SER A 426 8.65 11.11 -30.88
CA SER A 426 8.53 9.81 -31.56
C SER A 426 7.52 9.79 -32.72
N THR A 427 6.83 10.91 -32.97
CA THR A 427 5.92 11.13 -34.10
C THR A 427 6.56 10.90 -35.48
N PHE A 428 7.88 10.67 -35.55
CA PHE A 428 8.57 10.28 -36.78
C PHE A 428 8.75 8.76 -36.99
N SER A 429 8.40 7.87 -36.04
CA SER A 429 8.76 6.44 -36.17
C SER A 429 7.73 5.38 -35.74
N MET A 430 6.72 5.64 -34.89
CA MET A 430 5.79 4.58 -34.46
C MET A 430 4.34 4.81 -34.90
N ARG A 431 4.07 4.48 -36.15
CA ARG A 431 2.71 4.28 -36.66
C ARG A 431 2.25 2.87 -36.28
N ASN A 432 1.24 2.78 -35.42
CA ASN A 432 0.31 1.64 -35.22
C ASN A 432 0.91 0.23 -35.33
N THR A 433 1.49 -0.30 -34.25
CA THR A 433 1.51 -1.75 -34.07
C THR A 433 0.22 -2.18 -33.34
N PRO A 434 -0.74 -2.85 -34.01
CA PRO A 434 -2.02 -3.25 -33.41
C PRO A 434 -1.86 -4.15 -32.17
N ASP A 435 -0.68 -4.75 -31.98
CA ASP A 435 -0.40 -5.68 -30.89
C ASP A 435 0.09 -5.04 -29.58
N LYS A 436 0.31 -3.71 -29.54
CA LYS A 436 0.91 -3.04 -28.36
C LYS A 436 0.15 -3.36 -27.08
N PHE A 437 -1.18 -3.23 -27.11
CA PHE A 437 -2.04 -3.40 -25.93
C PHE A 437 -2.42 -4.86 -25.66
N ALA A 438 -2.43 -5.71 -26.69
CA ALA A 438 -2.66 -7.15 -26.56
C ALA A 438 -1.43 -7.88 -25.97
N SER A 439 -0.24 -7.26 -26.04
CA SER A 439 1.00 -7.83 -25.54
C SER A 439 1.09 -7.88 -24.01
N ARG A 440 1.67 -8.98 -23.49
CA ARG A 440 1.99 -9.17 -22.06
C ARG A 440 3.00 -8.15 -21.52
N HIS A 441 3.79 -7.52 -22.39
CA HIS A 441 4.71 -6.44 -22.00
C HIS A 441 3.96 -5.16 -21.61
N PHE A 442 2.70 -5.00 -22.03
CA PHE A 442 1.81 -3.94 -21.58
C PHE A 442 1.03 -4.33 -20.31
N SER A 443 1.59 -5.22 -19.49
CA SER A 443 1.03 -5.59 -18.18
C SER A 443 1.88 -4.99 -17.06
N ASP A 444 1.28 -4.87 -15.87
CA ASP A 444 1.98 -4.44 -14.65
C ASP A 444 3.22 -5.32 -14.37
N TRP A 445 4.22 -4.78 -13.65
CA TRP A 445 5.53 -5.42 -13.44
C TRP A 445 5.42 -6.84 -12.86
N LYS A 446 4.42 -7.07 -11.98
CA LYS A 446 4.12 -8.38 -11.41
C LYS A 446 3.83 -9.42 -12.50
N HIS A 447 3.02 -9.09 -13.50
CA HIS A 447 2.71 -9.99 -14.60
C HIS A 447 3.91 -10.15 -15.54
N TRP A 448 4.69 -9.09 -15.75
CA TRP A 448 5.93 -9.19 -16.52
C TRP A 448 6.90 -10.22 -15.91
N LEU A 449 7.10 -10.20 -14.59
CA LEU A 449 7.93 -11.19 -13.89
C LEU A 449 7.37 -12.61 -14.03
N LEU A 450 6.06 -12.78 -13.83
CA LEU A 450 5.39 -14.09 -13.94
C LEU A 450 5.49 -14.69 -15.35
N PHE A 451 5.60 -13.85 -16.39
CA PHE A 451 5.59 -14.29 -17.79
C PHE A 451 6.93 -14.20 -18.50
N ARG A 452 8.01 -13.74 -17.82
CA ARG A 452 9.35 -13.57 -18.39
C ARG A 452 9.89 -14.84 -19.07
N TRP A 453 9.43 -16.02 -18.65
CA TRP A 453 9.96 -17.32 -19.06
C TRP A 453 9.06 -18.10 -20.05
N ARG A 454 7.97 -17.52 -20.59
CA ARG A 454 7.09 -18.21 -21.54
C ARG A 454 7.42 -17.89 -23.00
N ARG A 455 7.43 -18.94 -23.84
CA ARG A 455 7.76 -18.91 -25.28
C ARG A 455 6.90 -17.92 -26.08
N HIS A 456 7.54 -17.35 -27.09
CA HIS A 456 6.98 -16.46 -28.10
C HIS A 456 6.45 -17.31 -29.28
N GLY A 457 5.36 -16.86 -29.94
CA GLY A 457 4.88 -17.53 -31.17
C GLY A 457 3.37 -17.44 -31.46
N ALA A 458 2.54 -16.96 -30.53
CA ALA A 458 1.09 -16.85 -30.74
C ALA A 458 0.69 -15.49 -31.31
N THR A 459 -0.32 -15.48 -32.20
CA THR A 459 -1.05 -14.26 -32.60
C THR A 459 -1.69 -13.64 -31.36
N LYS A 460 -1.65 -12.31 -31.23
CA LYS A 460 -2.17 -11.60 -30.05
C LYS A 460 -3.36 -10.75 -30.44
N GLU A 461 -4.43 -10.83 -29.69
CA GLU A 461 -5.63 -10.03 -29.92
C GLU A 461 -6.18 -9.44 -28.62
N GLY A 462 -6.99 -8.40 -28.75
CA GLY A 462 -7.68 -7.74 -27.65
C GLY A 462 -6.93 -6.50 -27.14
N GLY A 463 -7.29 -6.06 -25.93
CA GLY A 463 -6.84 -4.77 -25.41
C GLY A 463 -7.62 -3.58 -25.98
N THR A 464 -8.82 -3.83 -26.53
CA THR A 464 -9.70 -2.77 -27.09
C THR A 464 -10.00 -1.69 -26.07
N LEU A 465 -10.12 -2.06 -24.78
CA LEU A 465 -10.31 -1.12 -23.69
C LEU A 465 -9.15 -0.09 -23.60
N TYR A 466 -7.91 -0.56 -23.76
CA TYR A 466 -6.73 0.32 -23.69
C TYR A 466 -6.56 1.14 -24.96
N HIS A 467 -6.90 0.59 -26.12
CA HIS A 467 -6.98 1.38 -27.35
C HIS A 467 -8.01 2.51 -27.21
N LEU A 468 -9.15 2.22 -26.57
CA LEU A 468 -10.16 3.24 -26.27
C LEU A 468 -9.60 4.32 -25.33
N PHE A 469 -8.90 3.92 -24.27
CA PHE A 469 -8.26 4.83 -23.31
C PHE A 469 -7.14 5.68 -23.91
N ASP A 470 -6.42 5.16 -24.90
CA ASP A 470 -5.39 5.90 -25.64
C ASP A 470 -6.02 6.91 -26.59
N SER A 471 -7.12 6.52 -27.28
CA SER A 471 -7.85 7.42 -28.17
C SER A 471 -8.58 8.56 -27.45
N ASN A 472 -9.13 8.29 -26.26
CA ASN A 472 -9.77 9.30 -25.42
C ASN A 472 -9.70 8.86 -23.94
N PRO A 473 -8.84 9.51 -23.13
CA PRO A 473 -8.66 9.18 -21.71
C PRO A 473 -9.94 9.27 -20.86
N ARG A 474 -10.96 10.01 -21.30
CA ARG A 474 -12.25 10.16 -20.59
C ARG A 474 -12.99 8.84 -20.42
N TYR A 475 -12.68 7.83 -21.21
CA TYR A 475 -13.26 6.49 -21.04
C TYR A 475 -12.72 5.75 -19.82
N ARG A 476 -11.68 6.24 -19.13
CA ARG A 476 -11.19 5.66 -17.89
C ARG A 476 -12.13 6.01 -16.74
N LYS A 477 -12.69 5.00 -16.06
CA LYS A 477 -13.46 5.24 -14.84
C LYS A 477 -12.59 5.67 -13.66
N PHE A 478 -11.36 5.15 -13.62
CA PHE A 478 -10.38 5.40 -12.56
C PHE A 478 -9.06 5.86 -13.19
N PRO A 479 -8.92 7.14 -13.59
CA PRO A 479 -7.76 7.63 -14.35
C PRO A 479 -6.42 7.44 -13.63
N LEU A 480 -6.41 7.38 -12.30
CA LEU A 480 -5.20 7.19 -11.51
C LEU A 480 -4.82 5.73 -11.24
N PHE A 481 -5.72 4.77 -11.46
CA PHE A 481 -5.48 3.35 -11.17
C PHE A 481 -5.18 2.56 -12.44
N SER A 482 -4.04 1.86 -12.47
CA SER A 482 -3.76 0.86 -13.50
C SER A 482 -4.73 -0.31 -13.36
N THR A 483 -5.58 -0.51 -14.36
CA THR A 483 -6.54 -1.63 -14.41
C THR A 483 -5.96 -2.90 -15.04
N ARG A 484 -4.73 -2.80 -15.56
CA ARG A 484 -4.02 -3.85 -16.30
C ARG A 484 -3.81 -5.11 -15.47
N GLY A 485 -3.64 -4.95 -14.16
CA GLY A 485 -3.49 -6.07 -13.24
C GLY A 485 -4.64 -7.06 -13.27
N SER A 486 -5.89 -6.61 -13.45
CA SER A 486 -7.07 -7.49 -13.41
C SER A 486 -7.40 -8.15 -14.74
N ASP A 487 -6.61 -7.93 -15.79
CA ASP A 487 -6.92 -8.51 -17.09
C ASP A 487 -6.73 -10.02 -17.08
N CYS A 488 -7.63 -10.71 -17.77
CA CYS A 488 -7.57 -12.13 -18.01
C CYS A 488 -6.91 -12.40 -19.35
N PHE A 489 -6.06 -13.43 -19.45
CA PHE A 489 -5.54 -13.88 -20.74
C PHE A 489 -6.09 -15.26 -21.07
N VAL A 490 -6.63 -15.42 -22.27
CA VAL A 490 -7.12 -16.69 -22.79
C VAL A 490 -6.18 -17.15 -23.90
N SER A 491 -5.52 -18.27 -23.67
CA SER A 491 -4.70 -18.95 -24.67
C SER A 491 -5.51 -20.04 -25.35
N CYS A 492 -5.60 -19.95 -26.68
CA CYS A 492 -6.15 -20.98 -27.53
C CYS A 492 -5.03 -21.96 -27.89
N ILE A 493 -5.25 -23.24 -27.62
CA ILE A 493 -4.34 -24.33 -27.92
C ILE A 493 -4.96 -25.15 -29.02
N ASP A 494 -4.17 -25.40 -30.05
CA ASP A 494 -4.52 -26.36 -31.07
C ASP A 494 -4.34 -27.78 -30.50
N ASP A 495 -5.41 -28.58 -30.51
CA ASP A 495 -5.40 -29.92 -29.92
C ASP A 495 -4.47 -30.88 -30.68
N ASP A 496 -4.20 -30.61 -31.96
CA ASP A 496 -3.35 -31.47 -32.81
C ASP A 496 -1.85 -31.22 -32.56
N THR A 497 -1.45 -29.94 -32.43
CA THR A 497 -0.04 -29.56 -32.24
C THR A 497 0.36 -29.30 -30.78
N GLY A 498 -0.62 -29.11 -29.88
CA GLY A 498 -0.40 -28.69 -28.50
C GLY A 498 0.19 -27.28 -28.37
N SER A 499 0.25 -26.53 -29.47
CA SER A 499 0.87 -25.20 -29.53
C SER A 499 -0.15 -24.09 -29.26
N ILE A 500 0.31 -22.96 -28.73
CA ILE A 500 -0.56 -21.79 -28.50
C ILE A 500 -0.66 -21.02 -29.81
N VAL A 501 -1.83 -21.07 -30.44
CA VAL A 501 -2.09 -20.42 -31.74
C VAL A 501 -2.53 -18.97 -31.58
N LEU A 502 -3.37 -18.70 -30.57
CA LEU A 502 -3.94 -17.39 -30.32
C LEU A 502 -3.91 -17.06 -28.83
N GLN A 503 -3.56 -15.82 -28.49
CA GLN A 503 -3.70 -15.28 -27.16
C GLN A 503 -4.60 -14.04 -27.19
N VAL A 504 -5.69 -14.08 -26.42
CA VAL A 504 -6.63 -12.98 -26.29
C VAL A 504 -6.51 -12.35 -24.90
N ARG A 505 -6.27 -11.04 -24.85
CA ARG A 505 -6.37 -10.24 -23.61
C ARG A 505 -7.81 -9.80 -23.42
N LEU A 506 -8.37 -10.10 -22.25
CA LEU A 506 -9.71 -9.71 -21.85
C LEU A 506 -9.63 -8.76 -20.66
N SER A 507 -10.34 -7.64 -20.77
CA SER A 507 -10.44 -6.62 -19.72
C SER A 507 -11.84 -6.56 -19.13
N LEU A 508 -11.92 -6.25 -17.84
CA LEU A 508 -13.20 -6.08 -17.17
C LEU A 508 -13.86 -4.76 -17.57
N ILE A 509 -15.13 -4.83 -17.96
CA ILE A 509 -15.96 -3.66 -18.28
C ILE A 509 -16.08 -2.71 -17.09
N TYR A 510 -15.86 -3.19 -15.86
CA TYR A 510 -15.89 -2.36 -14.65
C TYR A 510 -14.95 -1.14 -14.71
N ALA A 511 -13.84 -1.23 -15.45
CA ALA A 511 -12.88 -0.14 -15.65
C ALA A 511 -13.35 0.94 -16.65
N LEU A 512 -14.37 0.66 -17.45
CA LEU A 512 -14.91 1.54 -18.49
C LEU A 512 -15.87 2.57 -17.90
N ASN A 513 -15.60 3.86 -18.14
CA ASN A 513 -16.58 4.92 -18.01
C ASN A 513 -17.32 5.05 -19.34
N ARG A 514 -18.61 4.73 -19.37
CA ARG A 514 -19.43 4.82 -20.58
C ARG A 514 -19.81 6.25 -20.98
N GLN A 515 -19.41 7.27 -20.22
CA GLN A 515 -19.69 8.68 -20.50
C GLN A 515 -21.19 8.96 -20.75
N THR A 516 -22.07 8.34 -19.95
CA THR A 516 -23.54 8.42 -20.13
C THR A 516 -24.12 9.82 -20.01
N THR A 517 -23.35 10.77 -19.50
CA THR A 517 -23.75 12.18 -19.34
C THR A 517 -23.37 13.05 -20.55
N CYS A 518 -22.55 12.55 -21.48
CA CYS A 518 -22.07 13.31 -22.64
C CYS A 518 -22.50 12.60 -23.94
N PRO A 519 -23.54 13.09 -24.64
CA PRO A 519 -24.12 12.41 -25.81
C PRO A 519 -23.12 12.12 -26.93
N SER A 520 -22.12 12.97 -27.15
CA SER A 520 -21.10 12.81 -28.18
C SER A 520 -20.06 11.72 -27.88
N LEU A 521 -19.91 11.33 -26.60
CA LEU A 521 -18.94 10.33 -26.16
C LEU A 521 -19.60 9.09 -25.55
N ALA A 522 -20.92 9.11 -25.35
CA ALA A 522 -21.65 8.05 -24.69
C ALA A 522 -21.47 6.70 -25.40
N ILE A 523 -21.17 5.64 -24.66
CA ILE A 523 -21.16 4.28 -25.17
C ILE A 523 -22.39 3.56 -24.57
N PRO A 524 -23.51 3.48 -25.30
CA PRO A 524 -24.66 2.73 -24.86
C PRO A 524 -24.34 1.23 -24.83
N THR A 525 -25.07 0.50 -23.98
CA THR A 525 -25.06 -0.97 -24.02
C THR A 525 -26.12 -1.39 -25.03
N CYS A 526 -25.75 -2.27 -25.97
CA CYS A 526 -26.66 -2.80 -26.97
C CYS A 526 -27.87 -3.44 -26.26
N PRO A 527 -29.12 -3.09 -26.63
CA PRO A 527 -30.30 -3.68 -26.02
C PRO A 527 -30.54 -5.14 -26.47
N ILE A 528 -29.91 -5.55 -27.57
CA ILE A 528 -30.02 -6.91 -28.11
C ILE A 528 -29.01 -7.82 -27.44
N ASP A 529 -29.47 -8.96 -26.94
CA ASP A 529 -28.60 -10.00 -26.43
C ASP A 529 -27.79 -10.65 -27.56
N HIS A 530 -26.52 -10.92 -27.28
CA HIS A 530 -25.63 -11.58 -28.23
C HIS A 530 -25.25 -12.98 -27.76
N PRO A 531 -26.14 -13.98 -27.93
CA PRO A 531 -25.91 -15.34 -27.44
C PRO A 531 -24.78 -16.08 -28.18
N THR A 532 -24.28 -15.52 -29.28
CA THR A 532 -23.23 -16.10 -30.12
C THR A 532 -21.83 -15.59 -29.78
N PHE A 533 -21.69 -14.51 -29.01
CA PHE A 533 -20.38 -13.98 -28.62
C PHE A 533 -19.98 -14.47 -27.22
N ALA A 534 -18.83 -15.12 -27.10
CA ALA A 534 -18.36 -15.61 -25.81
C ALA A 534 -17.93 -14.49 -24.84
N VAL A 535 -17.46 -13.37 -25.40
CA VAL A 535 -16.97 -12.20 -24.68
C VAL A 535 -17.57 -10.92 -25.28
N GLY A 536 -17.59 -9.85 -24.50
CA GLY A 536 -18.06 -8.56 -24.97
C GLY A 536 -17.13 -7.93 -26.00
N LYS A 537 -17.68 -7.06 -26.85
CA LYS A 537 -16.96 -6.31 -27.88
C LYS A 537 -17.52 -4.89 -28.03
N LEU A 538 -16.68 -3.97 -28.49
CA LEU A 538 -17.10 -2.64 -28.92
C LEU A 538 -17.35 -2.66 -30.44
N GLY A 539 -18.54 -2.27 -30.87
CA GLY A 539 -18.96 -2.20 -32.27
C GLY A 539 -19.30 -0.77 -32.70
N HIS A 540 -19.47 -0.53 -34.00
CA HIS A 540 -19.68 0.81 -34.55
C HIS A 540 -21.14 1.28 -34.64
N SER A 541 -22.11 0.41 -34.34
CA SER A 541 -23.54 0.75 -34.35
C SER A 541 -24.32 -0.17 -33.40
N GLU A 542 -25.53 0.25 -33.02
CA GLU A 542 -26.51 -0.68 -32.45
C GLU A 542 -26.85 -1.76 -33.50
N CYS A 543 -27.23 -2.96 -33.05
CA CYS A 543 -27.60 -4.04 -33.96
C CYS A 543 -29.01 -3.87 -34.56
N ASP A 544 -29.73 -2.81 -34.18
CA ASP A 544 -31.04 -2.47 -34.73
C ASP A 544 -30.87 -1.45 -35.87
N ILE A 545 -31.30 -1.84 -37.08
CA ILE A 545 -31.21 -1.05 -38.32
C ILE A 545 -32.24 0.10 -38.31
N SER A 546 -33.24 0.07 -37.42
CA SER A 546 -34.39 0.97 -37.43
C SER A 546 -34.20 2.29 -36.66
N LYS A 547 -33.08 2.49 -35.97
CA LYS A 547 -32.76 3.73 -35.25
C LYS A 547 -31.46 4.32 -35.77
N GLU A 548 -31.52 5.57 -36.23
CA GLU A 548 -30.33 6.36 -36.56
C GLU A 548 -29.35 6.30 -35.38
N ALA A 549 -28.13 5.85 -35.66
CA ALA A 549 -27.11 5.71 -34.64
C ALA A 549 -26.89 7.08 -33.95
N PRO A 550 -26.83 7.13 -32.61
CA PRO A 550 -26.43 8.35 -31.91
C PRO A 550 -25.05 8.82 -32.41
N PRO A 551 -24.72 10.12 -32.30
CA PRO A 551 -23.50 10.70 -32.88
C PRO A 551 -22.18 10.09 -32.35
N SER A 552 -22.22 9.29 -31.27
CA SER A 552 -21.11 8.44 -30.88
C SER A 552 -21.15 7.11 -31.66
N ALA A 553 -20.23 6.95 -32.61
CA ALA A 553 -20.11 5.77 -33.47
C ALA A 553 -19.64 4.47 -32.74
N LYS A 554 -20.01 4.25 -31.46
CA LYS A 554 -19.56 3.12 -30.63
C LYS A 554 -20.66 2.57 -29.71
N CYS A 555 -20.92 1.27 -29.76
CA CYS A 555 -21.86 0.54 -28.90
C CYS A 555 -21.16 -0.64 -28.17
N LEU A 556 -21.51 -0.87 -26.90
CA LEU A 556 -21.00 -2.00 -26.12
C LEU A 556 -21.94 -3.21 -26.26
N HIS A 557 -21.43 -4.25 -26.92
CA HIS A 557 -22.12 -5.53 -27.06
C HIS A 557 -21.63 -6.47 -25.96
N LEU A 558 -22.50 -6.81 -25.01
CA LEU A 558 -22.15 -7.79 -23.97
C LEU A 558 -22.08 -9.19 -24.57
N GLY A 559 -21.16 -10.01 -24.07
CA GLY A 559 -21.12 -11.43 -24.42
C GLY A 559 -22.31 -12.18 -23.82
N ALA A 560 -22.56 -13.39 -24.32
CA ALA A 560 -23.59 -14.30 -23.83
C ALA A 560 -23.56 -14.43 -22.29
N ASN A 561 -24.71 -14.72 -21.67
CA ASN A 561 -24.83 -14.82 -20.21
C ASN A 561 -24.35 -13.56 -19.46
N HIS A 562 -24.47 -12.38 -20.08
CA HIS A 562 -24.01 -11.09 -19.56
C HIS A 562 -22.53 -11.08 -19.12
N CYS A 563 -21.66 -11.72 -19.91
CA CYS A 563 -20.24 -11.79 -19.64
C CYS A 563 -19.62 -10.37 -19.52
N GLN A 564 -18.93 -10.11 -18.41
CA GLN A 564 -18.34 -8.80 -18.09
C GLN A 564 -16.92 -8.61 -18.64
N TRP A 565 -16.39 -9.63 -19.34
CA TRP A 565 -15.09 -9.60 -19.98
C TRP A 565 -15.23 -9.10 -21.42
N MET A 566 -14.40 -8.12 -21.78
CA MET A 566 -14.36 -7.53 -23.10
C MET A 566 -12.99 -7.76 -23.74
N LYS A 567 -12.99 -8.12 -25.02
CA LYS A 567 -11.77 -8.27 -25.83
C LYS A 567 -11.25 -6.91 -26.26
#